data_AF-A0A962XX01-F1
#
_entry.id   AF-A0A962XX01-F1
#
_cell.length_a   1.000
_cell.length_b   1.000
_cell.length_c   1.000
_cell.angle_alpha   90.00
_cell.angle_beta   90.00
_cell.angle_gamma   90.00
#
_symmetry.space_group_name_H-M   'P 1'
#
loop_
_entity.id
_entity.type
_entity.pdbx_description
1 polymer ?
#
loop_
_entity_poly.entity_id
_entity_poly.type
_entity_poly.pdbx_seq_one_letter_code
_entity_poly.pdbx_strand_id
1 'polypeptide(L)'
;MALRKKDREFRLPKISYLDFKHIEMDRVLTGLFERLEHGGYPSVFRDKRELTVAQFVDDIIEARATFIGFAQHRDIVERWVETHLMDIVNRGKRNPAVAGPRPLHGYTYRFRNPKHSRDYGAAQQLYQMLHHARRQAGHHAIEHLKAFFFDGFNKVTREFDDKTLTDIETATLLHFLSQRKDTANTKESGDRFPPMCVGSADLLAEDIQRLLFYRSFMPRAVMVDYLKLLLSFHLALYHLRLLKLAPAWQKRHAADPLCFDAACPMRPQEMCDPQGDCPYRLGLLVDLTGNAESPTAVLAQRSAETWYRRIPGFVRAYFVARKLDEFGDFLMSRGKIIPGLSKSLSLHEVFALQGDAYAAEREKYFNGRLQELRDSLADEEGDQAQDTAALLKLGLSDFETFIEILMAQRGAFHRQYIIESLDAMMQKNRPGALLAQARAKNAPRRFALDSRLLEVLLQIAVLRVGERGYHTAELRIDELLAFLRERYGLYIDRLPPAEGFGPPSIDDRKALRANVQAFTARLREIGFYRDLSDAYVTQTVVPRYAIAEPAEGTET
;
A
#
# COMPACT_ATOMS: atom_id res chain seq x y z
N MET A 1 28.12 17.66 -12.28
CA MET A 1 28.55 16.68 -11.26
C MET A 1 27.45 15.66 -11.07
N ALA A 2 27.78 14.37 -11.00
CA ALA A 2 26.75 13.35 -10.86
C ALA A 2 27.28 12.12 -10.13
N LEU A 3 26.56 11.73 -9.08
CA LEU A 3 26.72 10.40 -8.49
C LEU A 3 26.62 9.33 -9.58
N ARG A 4 27.51 8.34 -9.53
CA ARG A 4 27.45 7.17 -10.40
C ARG A 4 26.15 6.40 -10.17
N LYS A 5 25.68 5.67 -11.18
CA LYS A 5 24.42 4.90 -11.11
C LYS A 5 24.36 3.99 -9.88
N LYS A 6 25.49 3.34 -9.55
CA LYS A 6 25.62 2.44 -8.40
C LYS A 6 25.38 3.16 -7.06
N ASP A 7 25.85 4.39 -6.91
CA ASP A 7 25.71 5.16 -5.66
C ASP A 7 24.32 5.79 -5.53
N ARG A 8 23.66 6.07 -6.66
CA ARG A 8 22.28 6.59 -6.72
C ARG A 8 21.21 5.54 -6.44
N GLU A 9 21.53 4.27 -6.50
CA GLU A 9 20.57 3.19 -6.35
C GLU A 9 20.02 3.17 -4.92
N PHE A 10 18.73 3.47 -4.80
CA PHE A 10 18.02 3.52 -3.53
C PHE A 10 17.15 2.30 -3.31
N ARG A 11 16.64 1.65 -4.35
CA ARG A 11 15.68 0.55 -4.23
C ARG A 11 16.32 -0.70 -3.59
N LEU A 12 15.66 -1.26 -2.59
CA LEU A 12 16.02 -2.52 -1.93
C LEU A 12 14.74 -3.34 -1.67
N PRO A 13 14.44 -4.33 -2.53
CA PRO A 13 13.26 -5.19 -2.39
C PRO A 13 13.13 -5.91 -1.05
N LYS A 14 14.23 -6.06 -0.31
CA LYS A 14 14.26 -6.62 1.06
C LYS A 14 13.54 -5.73 2.09
N ILE A 15 13.41 -4.42 1.84
CA ILE A 15 12.65 -3.47 2.68
C ILE A 15 11.28 -3.19 2.06
N SER A 16 11.26 -2.80 0.78
CA SER A 16 10.03 -2.49 0.04
C SER A 16 10.28 -2.63 -1.46
N TYR A 17 9.28 -3.14 -2.18
CA TYR A 17 9.31 -3.25 -3.64
C TYR A 17 9.02 -1.93 -4.36
N LEU A 18 8.52 -0.91 -3.64
CA LEU A 18 8.13 0.36 -4.22
C LEU A 18 9.33 1.18 -4.68
N ASP A 19 9.19 1.81 -5.84
CA ASP A 19 10.14 2.84 -6.31
C ASP A 19 9.85 4.23 -5.70
N PHE A 20 8.85 4.32 -4.81
CA PHE A 20 8.33 5.56 -4.21
C PHE A 20 7.93 6.65 -5.21
N LYS A 21 7.46 6.25 -6.39
CA LYS A 21 6.83 7.19 -7.34
C LYS A 21 5.34 7.31 -7.06
N HIS A 22 4.71 8.32 -7.66
CA HIS A 22 3.25 8.43 -7.67
C HIS A 22 2.61 7.19 -8.31
N ILE A 23 1.68 6.56 -7.60
CA ILE A 23 0.96 5.36 -8.04
C ILE A 23 -0.53 5.67 -8.22
N GLU A 24 -1.20 4.92 -9.09
CA GLU A 24 -2.65 4.94 -9.26
C GLU A 24 -3.21 3.54 -9.01
N MET A 25 -4.19 3.41 -8.12
CA MET A 25 -4.63 2.10 -7.63
C MET A 25 -5.27 1.21 -8.71
N ASP A 26 -5.82 1.80 -9.78
CA ASP A 26 -6.29 1.02 -10.93
C ASP A 26 -5.14 0.24 -11.60
N ARG A 27 -3.96 0.87 -11.71
CA ARG A 27 -2.75 0.28 -12.28
C ARG A 27 -2.12 -0.72 -11.33
N VAL A 28 -2.16 -0.43 -10.02
CA VAL A 28 -1.73 -1.36 -8.98
C VAL A 28 -2.57 -2.63 -9.02
N LEU A 29 -3.90 -2.50 -9.09
CA LEU A 29 -4.79 -3.66 -9.16
C LEU A 29 -4.60 -4.45 -10.46
N THR A 30 -4.42 -3.75 -11.58
CA THR A 30 -4.07 -4.37 -12.87
C THR A 30 -2.76 -5.17 -12.80
N GLY A 31 -1.72 -4.63 -12.16
CA GLY A 31 -0.47 -5.34 -11.91
C GLY A 31 -0.61 -6.48 -10.91
N LEU A 32 -1.56 -6.39 -9.98
CA LEU A 32 -1.83 -7.46 -9.01
C LEU A 32 -2.51 -8.65 -9.68
N PHE A 33 -3.45 -8.43 -10.60
CA PHE A 33 -4.12 -9.51 -11.33
C PHE A 33 -3.17 -10.41 -12.10
N GLU A 34 -2.20 -9.81 -12.78
CA GLU A 34 -1.11 -10.51 -13.44
C GLU A 34 -0.39 -11.47 -12.49
N ARG A 35 -0.05 -10.98 -11.29
CA ARG A 35 0.65 -11.76 -10.28
C ARG A 35 -0.24 -12.82 -9.65
N LEU A 36 -1.54 -12.55 -9.47
CA LEU A 36 -2.50 -13.54 -9.01
C LEU A 36 -2.59 -14.70 -10.01
N GLU A 37 -2.71 -14.40 -11.31
CA GLU A 37 -2.81 -15.44 -12.36
C GLU A 37 -1.54 -16.28 -12.46
N HIS A 38 -0.36 -15.65 -12.34
CA HIS A 38 0.93 -16.31 -12.59
C HIS A 38 1.74 -16.58 -11.31
N GLY A 39 1.10 -16.84 -10.17
CA GLY A 39 1.80 -17.28 -8.95
C GLY A 39 2.92 -16.31 -8.51
N GLY A 40 2.66 -15.02 -8.63
CA GLY A 40 3.54 -13.93 -8.23
C GLY A 40 4.44 -13.41 -9.33
N TYR A 41 4.51 -14.07 -10.49
CA TYR A 41 5.29 -13.61 -11.63
C TYR A 41 4.55 -12.50 -12.39
N PRO A 42 5.26 -11.54 -12.99
CA PRO A 42 4.68 -10.73 -14.04
C PRO A 42 4.46 -11.59 -15.30
N SER A 43 3.67 -11.10 -16.24
CA SER A 43 3.36 -11.63 -17.55
C SER A 43 4.19 -10.94 -18.63
N VAL A 44 4.46 -11.70 -19.67
CA VAL A 44 5.01 -11.23 -20.93
C VAL A 44 3.95 -11.38 -22.02
N PHE A 45 3.75 -10.32 -22.81
CA PHE A 45 2.91 -10.32 -23.99
C PHE A 45 3.75 -10.47 -25.25
N ARG A 46 3.27 -11.26 -26.22
CA ARG A 46 3.86 -11.33 -27.56
C ARG A 46 3.46 -10.13 -28.42
N ASP A 47 2.20 -9.72 -28.33
CA ASP A 47 1.69 -8.51 -28.97
C ASP A 47 1.94 -7.28 -28.08
N LYS A 48 2.65 -6.29 -28.63
CA LYS A 48 3.00 -5.03 -27.95
C LYS A 48 2.18 -3.84 -28.48
N ARG A 49 1.13 -4.08 -29.26
CA ARG A 49 0.29 -3.01 -29.81
C ARG A 49 -0.31 -2.17 -28.69
N GLU A 50 -0.06 -0.87 -28.78
CA GLU A 50 -0.65 0.14 -27.90
C GLU A 50 -2.14 0.27 -28.19
N LEU A 51 -2.94 0.10 -27.14
CA LEU A 51 -4.39 0.17 -27.18
C LEU A 51 -4.86 1.61 -27.04
N THR A 52 -5.87 1.99 -27.81
CA THR A 52 -6.44 3.35 -27.82
C THR A 52 -7.95 3.29 -27.68
N VAL A 53 -8.58 4.40 -27.24
CA VAL A 53 -10.04 4.49 -27.13
C VAL A 53 -10.71 4.19 -28.47
N ALA A 54 -10.21 4.77 -29.56
CA ALA A 54 -10.76 4.56 -30.90
C ALA A 54 -10.79 3.08 -31.30
N GLN A 55 -9.73 2.32 -31.01
CA GLN A 55 -9.70 0.87 -31.30
C GLN A 55 -10.78 0.11 -30.53
N PHE A 56 -10.97 0.38 -29.24
CA PHE A 56 -12.05 -0.25 -28.46
C PHE A 56 -13.44 0.14 -28.99
N VAL A 57 -13.62 1.39 -29.41
CA VAL A 57 -14.88 1.87 -30.00
C VAL A 57 -15.15 1.16 -31.33
N ASP A 58 -14.14 1.05 -32.19
CA ASP A 58 -14.25 0.36 -33.48
C ASP A 58 -14.60 -1.11 -33.27
N ASP A 59 -13.92 -1.81 -32.37
CA ASP A 59 -14.20 -3.21 -32.01
C ASP A 59 -15.66 -3.40 -31.51
N ILE A 60 -16.17 -2.49 -30.67
CA ILE A 60 -17.57 -2.51 -30.18
C ILE A 60 -18.56 -2.32 -31.33
N ILE A 61 -18.29 -1.39 -32.23
CA ILE A 61 -19.16 -1.06 -33.36
C ILE A 61 -19.19 -2.17 -34.41
N GLU A 62 -18.08 -2.89 -34.59
CA GLU A 62 -17.97 -4.04 -35.48
C GLU A 62 -18.77 -5.25 -34.95
N ALA A 63 -18.81 -5.43 -33.62
CA ALA A 63 -19.54 -6.51 -32.95
C ALA A 63 -21.08 -6.26 -32.86
N ARG A 64 -21.71 -5.96 -34.01
CA ARG A 64 -23.15 -5.57 -34.11
C ARG A 64 -24.14 -6.60 -33.57
N ALA A 65 -23.78 -7.88 -33.59
CA ALA A 65 -24.63 -8.94 -33.05
C ALA A 65 -24.73 -8.90 -31.52
N THR A 66 -23.71 -8.34 -30.84
CA THR A 66 -23.65 -8.21 -29.38
C THR A 66 -24.04 -6.81 -28.93
N PHE A 67 -23.55 -5.77 -29.62
CA PHE A 67 -23.78 -4.36 -29.28
C PHE A 67 -24.82 -3.71 -30.19
N ILE A 68 -26.08 -4.09 -29.99
CA ILE A 68 -27.21 -3.64 -30.82
C ILE A 68 -27.41 -2.13 -30.65
N GLY A 69 -27.41 -1.39 -31.76
CA GLY A 69 -27.64 0.07 -31.79
C GLY A 69 -26.41 0.94 -31.52
N PHE A 70 -25.29 0.38 -31.05
CA PHE A 70 -24.08 1.15 -30.71
C PHE A 70 -23.46 1.86 -31.93
N ALA A 71 -23.50 1.21 -33.10
CA ALA A 71 -23.01 1.78 -34.35
C ALA A 71 -23.71 3.09 -34.76
N GLN A 72 -24.94 3.33 -34.28
CA GLN A 72 -25.73 4.53 -34.60
C GLN A 72 -25.33 5.73 -33.73
N HIS A 73 -24.60 5.50 -32.64
CA HIS A 73 -24.27 6.50 -31.62
C HIS A 73 -22.77 6.47 -31.23
N ARG A 74 -21.90 6.47 -32.23
CA ARG A 74 -20.43 6.33 -32.03
C ARG A 74 -19.84 7.34 -31.04
N ASP A 75 -20.31 8.58 -31.05
CA ASP A 75 -19.86 9.64 -30.14
C ASP A 75 -20.22 9.34 -28.67
N ILE A 76 -21.40 8.77 -28.43
CA ILE A 76 -21.83 8.34 -27.09
C ILE A 76 -20.97 7.15 -26.63
N VAL A 77 -20.73 6.18 -27.52
CA VAL A 77 -19.88 5.02 -27.24
C VAL A 77 -18.46 5.44 -26.90
N GLU A 78 -17.89 6.37 -27.68
CA GLU A 78 -16.55 6.91 -27.41
C GLU A 78 -16.44 7.53 -26.03
N ARG A 79 -17.39 8.41 -25.66
CA ARG A 79 -17.43 9.02 -24.32
C ARG A 79 -17.59 7.98 -23.23
N TRP A 80 -18.45 6.99 -23.43
CA TRP A 80 -18.67 5.93 -22.46
C TRP A 80 -17.42 5.06 -22.25
N VAL A 81 -16.78 4.61 -23.33
CA VAL A 81 -15.50 3.88 -23.27
C VAL A 81 -14.43 4.70 -22.55
N GLU A 82 -14.28 5.98 -22.93
CA GLU A 82 -13.28 6.88 -22.35
C GLU A 82 -13.46 7.08 -20.85
N THR A 83 -14.71 7.18 -20.38
CA THR A 83 -15.03 7.58 -19.01
C THR A 83 -15.28 6.41 -18.06
N HIS A 84 -15.97 5.36 -18.52
CA HIS A 84 -16.46 4.26 -17.68
C HIS A 84 -15.61 3.00 -17.82
N LEU A 85 -14.99 2.75 -18.99
CA LEU A 85 -14.27 1.50 -19.25
C LEU A 85 -12.74 1.63 -19.17
N MET A 86 -12.17 2.83 -19.40
CA MET A 86 -10.72 3.02 -19.53
C MET A 86 -10.10 3.87 -18.40
N ASP A 87 -8.93 3.44 -17.91
CA ASP A 87 -7.99 4.29 -17.15
C ASP A 87 -7.16 5.12 -18.14
N ILE A 88 -7.24 6.44 -18.00
CA ILE A 88 -6.58 7.40 -18.88
C ILE A 88 -5.57 8.23 -18.08
N VAL A 89 -4.31 8.11 -18.47
CA VAL A 89 -3.24 8.96 -17.98
C VAL A 89 -3.40 10.36 -18.56
N ASN A 90 -3.16 11.39 -17.75
CA ASN A 90 -3.22 12.78 -18.19
C ASN A 90 -4.58 13.19 -18.79
N ARG A 91 -5.68 12.60 -18.31
CA ARG A 91 -7.05 12.97 -18.71
C ARG A 91 -7.24 14.50 -18.62
N GLY A 92 -7.76 15.09 -19.69
CA GLY A 92 -7.97 16.55 -19.79
C GLY A 92 -6.70 17.39 -19.98
N LYS A 93 -5.53 16.78 -20.23
CA LYS A 93 -4.28 17.47 -20.57
C LYS A 93 -3.90 17.22 -22.04
N ARG A 94 -2.82 17.85 -22.51
CA ARG A 94 -2.38 17.81 -23.92
C ARG A 94 -2.05 16.41 -24.48
N ASN A 95 -1.63 15.48 -23.62
CA ASN A 95 -1.18 14.14 -24.02
C ASN A 95 -1.93 13.05 -23.24
N PRO A 96 -3.25 12.88 -23.44
CA PRO A 96 -3.99 11.79 -22.83
C PRO A 96 -3.56 10.45 -23.45
N ALA A 97 -3.40 9.42 -22.63
CA ALA A 97 -3.03 8.10 -23.10
C ALA A 97 -3.75 7.03 -22.29
N VAL A 98 -4.17 5.94 -22.94
CA VAL A 98 -4.81 4.81 -22.25
C VAL A 98 -3.74 4.06 -21.46
N ALA A 99 -3.95 3.88 -20.16
CA ALA A 99 -3.15 2.96 -19.37
C ALA A 99 -3.65 1.52 -19.55
N GLY A 100 -4.95 1.33 -19.62
CA GLY A 100 -5.62 0.06 -19.85
C GLY A 100 -7.10 0.16 -19.46
N PRO A 101 -7.87 -0.93 -19.59
CA PRO A 101 -9.20 -0.98 -19.02
C PRO A 101 -9.20 -0.82 -17.50
N ARG A 102 -10.32 -0.37 -16.95
CA ARG A 102 -10.55 -0.40 -15.51
C ARG A 102 -10.50 -1.84 -15.01
N PRO A 103 -9.94 -2.09 -13.82
CA PRO A 103 -9.68 -3.42 -13.30
C PRO A 103 -10.94 -4.10 -12.73
N LEU A 104 -12.02 -4.19 -13.51
CA LEU A 104 -13.28 -4.83 -13.11
C LEU A 104 -13.19 -6.36 -13.16
N HIS A 105 -12.28 -6.92 -13.95
CA HIS A 105 -12.06 -8.35 -14.05
C HIS A 105 -10.58 -8.73 -14.12
N GLY A 106 -10.25 -9.91 -13.62
CA GLY A 106 -8.89 -10.41 -13.47
C GLY A 106 -8.12 -10.53 -14.79
N TYR A 107 -8.76 -10.63 -15.94
CA TYR A 107 -8.06 -10.67 -17.24
C TYR A 107 -7.88 -9.32 -17.94
N THR A 108 -8.41 -8.24 -17.38
CA THR A 108 -8.25 -6.88 -17.94
C THR A 108 -6.79 -6.45 -18.05
N TYR A 109 -5.87 -7.01 -17.24
CA TYR A 109 -4.43 -6.72 -17.34
C TYR A 109 -3.81 -7.10 -18.69
N ARG A 110 -4.44 -7.99 -19.46
CA ARG A 110 -4.01 -8.34 -20.81
C ARG A 110 -4.12 -7.19 -21.81
N PHE A 111 -4.89 -6.17 -21.47
CA PHE A 111 -5.19 -4.99 -22.28
C PHE A 111 -4.52 -3.73 -21.73
N ARG A 112 -3.57 -3.87 -20.82
CA ARG A 112 -2.80 -2.71 -20.36
C ARG A 112 -1.77 -2.30 -21.41
N ASN A 113 -1.49 -1.00 -21.45
CA ASN A 113 -0.33 -0.44 -22.14
C ASN A 113 0.83 -0.35 -21.13
N PRO A 114 1.85 -1.24 -21.20
CA PRO A 114 2.88 -1.33 -20.14
C PRO A 114 3.67 -0.05 -19.91
N LYS A 115 3.77 0.81 -20.95
CA LYS A 115 4.41 2.14 -20.85
C LYS A 115 3.65 3.08 -19.92
N HIS A 116 2.32 3.00 -19.91
CA HIS A 116 1.41 3.91 -19.22
C HIS A 116 0.80 3.31 -17.94
N SER A 117 0.75 1.98 -17.82
CA SER A 117 0.21 1.24 -16.67
C SER A 117 1.29 0.84 -15.65
N ARG A 118 2.22 1.75 -15.32
CA ARG A 118 3.24 1.48 -14.29
C ARG A 118 2.66 1.64 -12.89
N ASP A 119 2.83 0.60 -12.07
CA ASP A 119 2.45 0.54 -10.66
C ASP A 119 3.64 0.75 -9.70
N TYR A 120 4.85 0.86 -10.25
CA TYR A 120 6.09 1.13 -9.53
C TYR A 120 6.36 0.17 -8.37
N GLY A 121 6.03 -1.11 -8.56
CA GLY A 121 6.31 -2.19 -7.61
C GLY A 121 5.26 -2.36 -6.51
N ALA A 122 4.20 -1.55 -6.49
CA ALA A 122 3.14 -1.66 -5.49
C ALA A 122 2.36 -2.98 -5.58
N ALA A 123 2.09 -3.49 -6.79
CA ALA A 123 1.44 -4.79 -6.94
C ALA A 123 2.33 -5.94 -6.47
N GLN A 124 3.65 -5.83 -6.68
CA GLN A 124 4.60 -6.80 -6.15
C GLN A 124 4.62 -6.75 -4.63
N GLN A 125 4.65 -5.55 -4.03
CA GLN A 125 4.58 -5.39 -2.58
C GLN A 125 3.33 -6.07 -2.00
N LEU A 126 2.15 -5.82 -2.58
CA LEU A 126 0.90 -6.45 -2.15
C LEU A 126 0.95 -7.97 -2.26
N TYR A 127 1.37 -8.50 -3.42
CA TYR A 127 1.45 -9.94 -3.62
C TYR A 127 2.42 -10.60 -2.63
N GLN A 128 3.60 -10.00 -2.40
CA GLN A 128 4.61 -10.55 -1.50
C GLN A 128 4.18 -10.44 -0.04
N MET A 129 3.45 -9.38 0.34
CA MET A 129 2.81 -9.33 1.66
C MET A 129 1.82 -10.48 1.82
N LEU A 130 0.94 -10.72 0.85
CA LEU A 130 -0.01 -11.82 0.93
C LEU A 130 0.70 -13.18 0.94
N HIS A 131 1.63 -13.42 0.02
CA HIS A 131 2.35 -14.70 -0.08
C HIS A 131 3.08 -15.09 1.22
N HIS A 132 3.59 -14.11 1.96
CA HIS A 132 4.34 -14.32 3.20
C HIS A 132 3.51 -14.13 4.48
N ALA A 133 2.20 -13.86 4.40
CA ALA A 133 1.34 -13.83 5.58
C ALA A 133 1.27 -15.22 6.23
N ARG A 134 1.27 -15.24 7.57
CA ARG A 134 1.38 -16.45 8.39
C ARG A 134 0.09 -17.27 8.36
N ARG A 135 0.20 -18.51 8.86
CA ARG A 135 -0.95 -19.43 9.10
C ARG A 135 -1.85 -19.64 7.87
N GLN A 136 -1.25 -19.64 6.67
CA GLN A 136 -1.96 -19.76 5.40
C GLN A 136 -2.98 -18.63 5.10
N ALA A 137 -3.15 -17.63 5.97
CA ALA A 137 -4.11 -16.54 5.77
C ALA A 137 -3.86 -15.82 4.44
N GLY A 138 -2.59 -15.63 4.09
CA GLY A 138 -2.15 -15.08 2.82
C GLY A 138 -2.56 -15.89 1.59
N HIS A 139 -2.37 -17.21 1.67
CA HIS A 139 -2.76 -18.13 0.60
C HIS A 139 -4.28 -18.13 0.42
N HIS A 140 -5.05 -18.18 1.52
CA HIS A 140 -6.52 -18.07 1.46
C HIS A 140 -6.97 -16.73 0.86
N ALA A 141 -6.34 -15.61 1.25
CA ALA A 141 -6.64 -14.31 0.65
C ALA A 141 -6.34 -14.28 -0.86
N ILE A 142 -5.22 -14.86 -1.31
CA ILE A 142 -4.88 -14.97 -2.74
C ILE A 142 -5.93 -15.81 -3.49
N GLU A 143 -6.33 -16.96 -2.95
CA GLU A 143 -7.33 -17.82 -3.58
C GLU A 143 -8.72 -17.18 -3.61
N HIS A 144 -9.14 -16.47 -2.55
CA HIS A 144 -10.40 -15.70 -2.55
C HIS A 144 -10.35 -14.55 -3.56
N LEU A 145 -9.22 -13.83 -3.65
CA LEU A 145 -9.04 -12.79 -4.67
C LEU A 145 -9.12 -13.39 -6.07
N LYS A 146 -8.49 -14.54 -6.32
CA LYS A 146 -8.59 -15.24 -7.62
C LYS A 146 -10.02 -15.64 -7.93
N ALA A 147 -10.68 -16.30 -6.98
CA ALA A 147 -12.06 -16.76 -7.11
C ALA A 147 -13.02 -15.60 -7.40
N PHE A 148 -12.81 -14.43 -6.79
CA PHE A 148 -13.61 -13.25 -7.08
C PHE A 148 -13.25 -12.60 -8.43
N PHE A 149 -11.96 -12.30 -8.65
CA PHE A 149 -11.57 -11.47 -9.79
C PHE A 149 -11.63 -12.21 -11.12
N PHE A 150 -11.44 -13.52 -11.14
CA PHE A 150 -11.42 -14.34 -12.36
C PHE A 150 -12.70 -15.18 -12.56
N ASP A 151 -13.74 -14.91 -11.76
CA ASP A 151 -15.03 -15.57 -11.87
C ASP A 151 -15.70 -15.34 -13.24
N GLY A 152 -16.52 -16.29 -13.69
CA GLY A 152 -17.30 -16.15 -14.93
C GLY A 152 -16.51 -16.31 -16.23
N PHE A 153 -15.24 -16.72 -16.18
CA PHE A 153 -14.44 -17.09 -17.35
C PHE A 153 -13.92 -18.52 -17.27
N ASN A 154 -14.34 -19.37 -18.22
CA ASN A 154 -13.82 -20.73 -18.31
C ASN A 154 -12.44 -20.73 -18.98
N LYS A 155 -11.39 -21.08 -18.23
CA LYS A 155 -10.01 -21.09 -18.74
C LYS A 155 -9.78 -22.10 -19.89
N VAL A 156 -10.58 -23.16 -19.96
CA VAL A 156 -10.44 -24.23 -20.96
C VAL A 156 -11.15 -23.86 -22.25
N THR A 157 -12.44 -23.53 -22.19
CA THR A 157 -13.23 -23.18 -23.38
C THR A 157 -12.94 -21.76 -23.86
N ARG A 158 -12.42 -20.89 -22.97
CA ARG A 158 -12.29 -19.44 -23.16
C ARG A 158 -13.62 -18.74 -23.42
N GLU A 159 -14.70 -19.35 -22.96
CA GLU A 159 -16.04 -18.80 -23.03
C GLU A 159 -16.43 -18.19 -21.68
N PHE A 160 -17.33 -17.21 -21.76
CA PHE A 160 -17.91 -16.56 -20.61
C PHE A 160 -19.17 -17.29 -20.18
N ASP A 161 -19.39 -17.35 -18.87
CA ASP A 161 -20.70 -17.75 -18.36
C ASP A 161 -21.59 -16.50 -18.28
N ASP A 162 -22.43 -16.30 -19.30
CA ASP A 162 -23.36 -15.18 -19.39
C ASP A 162 -24.28 -15.06 -18.14
N LYS A 163 -24.50 -16.15 -17.39
CA LYS A 163 -25.31 -16.11 -16.17
C LYS A 163 -24.58 -15.53 -14.96
N THR A 164 -23.24 -15.51 -14.98
CA THR A 164 -22.41 -14.95 -13.90
C THR A 164 -22.12 -13.46 -14.08
N LEU A 165 -22.33 -12.93 -15.30
CA LEU A 165 -22.03 -11.55 -15.65
C LEU A 165 -23.26 -10.66 -15.49
N THR A 166 -23.31 -9.94 -14.37
CA THR A 166 -24.42 -9.04 -14.03
C THR A 166 -24.19 -7.58 -14.41
N ASP A 167 -22.97 -7.21 -14.83
CA ASP A 167 -22.53 -5.83 -15.02
C ASP A 167 -22.11 -5.56 -16.48
N ILE A 168 -22.67 -4.51 -17.09
CA ILE A 168 -22.50 -4.17 -18.52
C ILE A 168 -21.04 -3.83 -18.81
N GLU A 169 -20.40 -3.05 -17.95
CA GLU A 169 -19.00 -2.65 -18.08
C GLU A 169 -18.08 -3.87 -18.04
N THR A 170 -18.30 -4.76 -17.08
CA THR A 170 -17.56 -6.02 -16.99
C THR A 170 -17.79 -6.85 -18.26
N ALA A 171 -19.04 -7.14 -18.63
CA ALA A 171 -19.36 -7.93 -19.84
C ALA A 171 -18.72 -7.36 -21.12
N THR A 172 -18.71 -6.03 -21.25
CA THR A 172 -18.08 -5.33 -22.38
C THR A 172 -16.56 -5.54 -22.39
N LEU A 173 -15.90 -5.37 -21.24
CA LEU A 173 -14.46 -5.61 -21.14
C LEU A 173 -14.08 -7.08 -21.42
N LEU A 174 -14.97 -8.00 -21.07
CA LEU A 174 -14.79 -9.42 -21.29
C LEU A 174 -14.86 -9.82 -22.76
N HIS A 175 -15.72 -9.17 -23.56
CA HIS A 175 -15.81 -9.39 -25.01
C HIS A 175 -14.43 -9.33 -25.70
N PHE A 176 -13.56 -8.41 -25.27
CA PHE A 176 -12.20 -8.27 -25.83
C PHE A 176 -11.24 -9.40 -25.42
N LEU A 177 -11.44 -10.08 -24.29
CA LEU A 177 -10.44 -10.99 -23.71
C LEU A 177 -10.17 -12.25 -24.55
N SER A 178 -11.09 -12.64 -25.44
CA SER A 178 -10.93 -13.81 -26.31
C SER A 178 -9.69 -13.70 -27.23
N GLN A 179 -9.16 -12.49 -27.42
CA GLN A 179 -8.18 -12.18 -28.46
C GLN A 179 -6.71 -12.18 -28.00
N ARG A 180 -6.40 -11.98 -26.70
CA ARG A 180 -5.01 -11.81 -26.21
C ARG A 180 -4.53 -12.92 -25.28
N LYS A 181 -3.30 -13.41 -25.54
CA LYS A 181 -2.61 -14.45 -24.75
C LYS A 181 -1.35 -13.89 -24.08
N ASP A 182 -1.02 -14.45 -22.92
CA ASP A 182 0.14 -14.06 -22.13
C ASP A 182 0.78 -15.27 -21.44
N THR A 183 2.01 -15.11 -20.95
CA THR A 183 2.78 -16.15 -20.25
C THR A 183 3.56 -15.57 -19.09
N ALA A 184 3.74 -16.33 -18.01
CA ALA A 184 4.56 -15.93 -16.86
C ALA A 184 6.02 -15.63 -17.24
N ASN A 185 6.55 -14.52 -16.74
CA ASN A 185 7.96 -14.12 -16.81
C ASN A 185 8.77 -14.78 -15.68
N THR A 186 9.07 -16.08 -15.82
CA THR A 186 9.81 -16.84 -14.80
C THR A 186 11.29 -16.42 -14.68
N LYS A 187 11.81 -15.61 -15.61
CA LYS A 187 13.19 -15.10 -15.56
C LYS A 187 13.41 -14.06 -14.45
N GLU A 188 12.35 -13.41 -13.98
CA GLU A 188 12.41 -12.43 -12.88
C GLU A 188 12.31 -13.06 -11.47
N SER A 189 12.63 -14.35 -11.32
CA SER A 189 12.50 -15.07 -10.04
C SER A 189 13.46 -14.61 -8.93
N GLY A 190 14.49 -13.82 -9.23
CA GLY A 190 15.57 -13.50 -8.29
C GLY A 190 15.20 -12.53 -7.16
N ASP A 191 14.19 -11.68 -7.35
CA ASP A 191 13.83 -10.60 -6.41
C ASP A 191 12.53 -10.92 -5.66
N ARG A 192 12.55 -11.98 -4.83
CA ARG A 192 11.41 -12.39 -4.00
C ARG A 192 11.82 -12.55 -2.55
N PHE A 193 11.70 -11.46 -1.81
CA PHE A 193 11.97 -11.33 -0.39
C PHE A 193 10.67 -11.16 0.42
N PRO A 194 10.64 -11.69 1.66
CA PRO A 194 9.53 -11.47 2.58
C PRO A 194 9.41 -9.99 2.97
N PRO A 195 8.20 -9.52 3.33
CA PRO A 195 8.02 -8.16 3.82
C PRO A 195 8.73 -7.97 5.17
N MET A 196 9.29 -6.78 5.39
CA MET A 196 9.94 -6.45 6.66
C MET A 196 9.02 -6.56 7.90
N CYS A 197 7.69 -6.42 7.72
CA CYS A 197 6.70 -6.55 8.78
C CYS A 197 5.65 -7.61 8.43
N VAL A 198 5.82 -8.82 8.96
CA VAL A 198 4.88 -9.93 8.76
C VAL A 198 3.50 -9.65 9.38
N GLY A 199 3.44 -8.95 10.52
CA GLY A 199 2.16 -8.56 11.13
C GLY A 199 1.31 -7.64 10.25
N SER A 200 1.93 -6.74 9.46
CA SER A 200 1.19 -5.96 8.46
C SER A 200 0.61 -6.84 7.34
N ALA A 201 1.33 -7.89 6.95
CA ALA A 201 0.90 -8.85 5.94
C ALA A 201 -0.29 -9.68 6.44
N ASP A 202 -0.25 -10.15 7.69
CA ASP A 202 -1.36 -10.86 8.31
C ASP A 202 -2.62 -9.99 8.41
N LEU A 203 -2.46 -8.73 8.80
CA LEU A 203 -3.56 -7.78 8.88
C LEU A 203 -4.22 -7.56 7.52
N LEU A 204 -3.42 -7.33 6.47
CA LEU A 204 -3.90 -7.22 5.10
C LEU A 204 -4.66 -8.47 4.64
N ALA A 205 -4.08 -9.65 4.86
CA ALA A 205 -4.67 -10.91 4.41
C ALA A 205 -6.02 -11.18 5.08
N GLU A 206 -6.12 -10.90 6.38
CA GLU A 206 -7.36 -11.05 7.14
C GLU A 206 -8.43 -10.04 6.67
N ASP A 207 -8.08 -8.77 6.48
CA ASP A 207 -9.05 -7.75 6.09
C ASP A 207 -9.57 -7.95 4.66
N ILE A 208 -8.74 -8.48 3.75
CA ILE A 208 -9.19 -8.91 2.42
C ILE A 208 -10.22 -10.04 2.53
N GLN A 209 -9.96 -11.05 3.37
CA GLN A 209 -10.89 -12.16 3.54
C GLN A 209 -12.22 -11.69 4.13
N ARG A 210 -12.19 -10.83 5.15
CA ARG A 210 -13.38 -10.22 5.74
C ARG A 210 -14.18 -9.42 4.71
N LEU A 211 -13.52 -8.62 3.89
CA LEU A 211 -14.21 -7.84 2.88
C LEU A 211 -14.81 -8.73 1.77
N LEU A 212 -14.07 -9.72 1.28
CA LEU A 212 -14.54 -10.67 0.25
C LEU A 212 -15.66 -11.59 0.72
N PHE A 213 -15.91 -11.68 2.03
CA PHE A 213 -17.09 -12.35 2.56
C PHE A 213 -18.40 -11.68 2.10
N TYR A 214 -18.37 -10.36 1.87
CA TYR A 214 -19.53 -9.60 1.39
C TYR A 214 -19.76 -9.71 -0.13
N ARG A 215 -18.98 -10.51 -0.87
CA ARG A 215 -19.00 -10.51 -2.35
C ARG A 215 -20.36 -10.82 -2.98
N SER A 216 -21.20 -11.61 -2.29
CA SER A 216 -22.56 -11.95 -2.73
C SER A 216 -23.61 -10.91 -2.34
N PHE A 217 -23.27 -9.96 -1.46
CA PHE A 217 -24.18 -8.97 -0.91
C PHE A 217 -24.05 -7.59 -1.57
N MET A 218 -23.02 -7.37 -2.40
CA MET A 218 -22.81 -6.09 -3.08
C MET A 218 -22.46 -6.25 -4.56
N PRO A 219 -22.78 -5.24 -5.40
CA PRO A 219 -22.38 -5.25 -6.80
C PRO A 219 -20.86 -5.36 -6.95
N ARG A 220 -20.43 -6.07 -8.01
CA ARG A 220 -19.02 -6.31 -8.30
C ARG A 220 -18.19 -5.02 -8.35
N ALA A 221 -18.67 -4.00 -9.07
CA ALA A 221 -17.98 -2.72 -9.19
C ALA A 221 -17.72 -2.05 -7.82
N VAL A 222 -18.70 -2.13 -6.90
CA VAL A 222 -18.56 -1.61 -5.53
C VAL A 222 -17.50 -2.39 -4.76
N MET A 223 -17.52 -3.73 -4.84
CA MET A 223 -16.51 -4.58 -4.20
C MET A 223 -15.10 -4.29 -4.73
N VAL A 224 -14.95 -4.09 -6.04
CA VAL A 224 -13.66 -3.72 -6.66
C VAL A 224 -13.15 -2.39 -6.11
N ASP A 225 -14.00 -1.38 -6.01
CA ASP A 225 -13.61 -0.09 -5.44
C ASP A 225 -13.28 -0.20 -3.94
N TYR A 226 -13.99 -1.03 -3.17
CA TYR A 226 -13.69 -1.26 -1.75
C TYR A 226 -12.36 -1.97 -1.57
N LEU A 227 -12.09 -3.01 -2.37
CA LEU A 227 -10.80 -3.69 -2.37
C LEU A 227 -9.66 -2.74 -2.75
N LYS A 228 -9.85 -1.88 -3.75
CA LYS A 228 -8.85 -0.86 -4.10
C LYS A 228 -8.54 0.07 -2.93
N LEU A 229 -9.57 0.57 -2.25
CA LEU A 229 -9.39 1.43 -1.08
C LEU A 229 -8.67 0.69 0.05
N LEU A 230 -9.07 -0.55 0.33
CA LEU A 230 -8.46 -1.39 1.35
C LEU A 230 -6.98 -1.67 1.06
N LEU A 231 -6.66 -2.06 -0.18
CA LEU A 231 -5.28 -2.31 -0.61
C LEU A 231 -4.42 -1.04 -0.50
N SER A 232 -4.95 0.10 -0.92
CA SER A 232 -4.29 1.41 -0.80
C SER A 232 -4.02 1.76 0.67
N PHE A 233 -5.01 1.53 1.53
CA PHE A 233 -4.94 1.78 2.96
C PHE A 233 -3.86 0.92 3.63
N HIS A 234 -3.83 -0.38 3.40
CA HIS A 234 -2.80 -1.26 3.96
C HIS A 234 -1.40 -0.97 3.41
N LEU A 235 -1.29 -0.58 2.13
CA LEU A 235 -0.02 -0.09 1.59
C LEU A 235 0.45 1.15 2.34
N ALA A 236 -0.43 2.11 2.62
CA ALA A 236 -0.08 3.29 3.42
C ALA A 236 0.35 2.91 4.84
N LEU A 237 -0.43 2.09 5.55
CA LEU A 237 -0.12 1.67 6.92
C LEU A 237 1.21 0.90 7.00
N TYR A 238 1.46 0.01 6.04
CA TYR A 238 2.72 -0.72 5.94
C TYR A 238 3.91 0.24 5.84
N HIS A 239 3.85 1.19 4.90
CA HIS A 239 4.95 2.13 4.69
C HIS A 239 5.12 3.13 5.84
N LEU A 240 4.03 3.56 6.49
CA LEU A 240 4.11 4.33 7.74
C LEU A 240 4.84 3.52 8.82
N ARG A 241 4.51 2.24 8.99
CA ARG A 241 5.20 1.36 9.95
C ARG A 241 6.70 1.23 9.65
N LEU A 242 7.08 1.15 8.38
CA LEU A 242 8.49 1.12 7.98
C LEU A 242 9.27 2.38 8.39
N LEU A 243 8.62 3.55 8.48
CA LEU A 243 9.26 4.79 8.96
C LEU A 243 9.74 4.68 10.42
N LYS A 244 9.20 3.74 11.20
CA LYS A 244 9.69 3.39 12.54
C LYS A 244 10.65 2.20 12.51
N LEU A 245 10.26 1.16 11.77
CA LEU A 245 10.90 -0.15 11.82
C LEU A 245 12.33 -0.13 11.26
N ALA A 246 12.54 0.43 10.06
CA ALA A 246 13.87 0.44 9.43
C ALA A 246 14.90 1.25 10.24
N PRO A 247 14.59 2.47 10.72
CA PRO A 247 15.50 3.19 11.61
C PRO A 247 15.78 2.46 12.94
N ALA A 248 14.81 1.74 13.49
CA ALA A 248 15.01 1.00 14.73
C ALA A 248 15.99 -0.17 14.55
N TRP A 249 15.82 -0.97 13.48
CA TRP A 249 16.73 -2.07 13.17
C TRP A 249 18.14 -1.56 12.85
N GLN A 250 18.24 -0.44 12.11
CA GLN A 250 19.49 0.23 11.80
C GLN A 250 20.22 0.77 13.04
N LYS A 251 19.51 1.17 14.10
CA LYS A 251 20.13 1.58 15.36
C LYS A 251 20.54 0.40 16.23
N ARG A 252 19.82 -0.72 16.11
CA ARG A 252 20.08 -1.96 16.84
C ARG A 252 21.22 -2.78 16.22
N HIS A 253 21.59 -2.49 14.97
CA HIS A 253 22.52 -3.30 14.16
C HIS A 253 22.01 -4.75 13.99
N ALA A 254 20.71 -4.96 14.10
CA ALA A 254 20.06 -6.26 14.01
C ALA A 254 18.56 -6.09 13.81
N ALA A 255 17.91 -7.14 13.32
CA ALA A 255 16.46 -7.22 13.36
C ALA A 255 15.94 -7.21 14.81
N ASP A 256 14.75 -6.64 14.99
CA ASP A 256 14.02 -6.80 16.24
C ASP A 256 13.48 -8.23 16.33
N PRO A 257 13.80 -9.00 17.40
CA PRO A 257 13.34 -10.38 17.54
C PRO A 257 11.81 -10.53 17.50
N LEU A 258 11.06 -9.51 17.93
CA LEU A 258 9.60 -9.51 17.86
C LEU A 258 9.05 -9.46 16.43
N CYS A 259 9.89 -9.18 15.44
CA CYS A 259 9.46 -9.12 14.05
C CYS A 259 9.68 -10.43 13.28
N PHE A 260 10.24 -11.47 13.93
CA PHE A 260 10.33 -12.80 13.33
C PHE A 260 8.96 -13.47 13.27
N ASP A 261 8.77 -14.34 12.29
CA ASP A 261 7.48 -15.00 12.01
C ASP A 261 6.87 -15.70 13.22
N ALA A 262 7.70 -16.37 14.02
CA ALA A 262 7.26 -17.10 15.21
C ALA A 262 6.93 -16.18 16.41
N ALA A 263 7.49 -14.97 16.46
CA ALA A 263 7.41 -14.08 17.62
C ALA A 263 6.49 -12.88 17.44
N CYS A 264 6.14 -12.53 16.19
CA CYS A 264 5.30 -11.37 15.93
C CYS A 264 3.94 -11.49 16.63
N PRO A 265 3.59 -10.54 17.52
CA PRO A 265 2.42 -10.67 18.38
C PRO A 265 1.12 -10.33 17.66
N MET A 266 1.18 -9.91 16.38
CA MET A 266 0.00 -9.59 15.59
C MET A 266 -0.93 -10.81 15.48
N ARG A 267 -2.20 -10.62 15.86
CA ARG A 267 -3.29 -11.59 15.75
C ARG A 267 -4.51 -10.91 15.13
N PRO A 268 -4.61 -10.87 13.79
CA PRO A 268 -5.61 -10.05 13.11
C PRO A 268 -7.05 -10.56 13.28
N GLN A 269 -7.26 -11.77 13.80
CA GLN A 269 -8.58 -12.30 14.12
C GLN A 269 -9.12 -11.79 15.46
N GLU A 270 -8.24 -11.40 16.39
CA GLU A 270 -8.65 -10.85 17.68
C GLU A 270 -9.27 -9.46 17.51
N MET A 271 -10.35 -9.21 18.23
CA MET A 271 -11.07 -7.93 18.18
C MET A 271 -10.44 -6.86 19.06
N CYS A 272 -9.94 -7.26 20.23
CA CYS A 272 -9.29 -6.37 21.19
C CYS A 272 -7.78 -6.53 21.09
N ASP A 273 -7.06 -5.42 21.02
CA ASP A 273 -5.60 -5.35 20.89
C ASP A 273 -4.93 -6.38 19.94
N PRO A 274 -5.35 -6.48 18.66
CA PRO A 274 -4.77 -7.43 17.70
C PRO A 274 -3.29 -7.18 17.42
N GLN A 275 -2.75 -6.02 17.79
CA GLN A 275 -1.34 -5.66 17.67
C GLN A 275 -0.52 -5.93 18.94
N GLY A 276 -1.06 -6.64 19.95
CA GLY A 276 -0.52 -6.92 21.29
C GLY A 276 0.98 -6.68 21.46
N ASP A 277 1.49 -5.97 22.47
CA ASP A 277 2.91 -5.61 22.68
C ASP A 277 3.84 -5.17 21.53
N CYS A 278 3.38 -5.04 20.27
CA CYS A 278 4.22 -4.57 19.16
C CYS A 278 4.70 -3.13 19.41
N PRO A 279 6.01 -2.84 19.45
CA PRO A 279 6.51 -1.48 19.70
C PRO A 279 6.35 -0.55 18.49
N TYR A 280 6.03 -1.11 17.31
CA TYR A 280 5.88 -0.39 16.04
C TYR A 280 4.41 -0.12 15.67
N ARG A 281 3.52 -0.03 16.66
CA ARG A 281 2.12 0.40 16.48
C ARG A 281 2.06 1.78 15.84
N LEU A 282 1.02 2.02 15.06
CA LEU A 282 0.75 3.33 14.46
C LEU A 282 -0.13 4.16 15.41
N GLY A 283 0.09 5.47 15.46
CA GLY A 283 -0.84 6.41 16.08
C GLY A 283 -1.08 7.61 15.16
N LEU A 284 -2.22 7.59 14.48
CA LEU A 284 -2.68 8.59 13.52
C LEU A 284 -3.91 9.29 14.11
N LEU A 285 -3.77 10.53 14.55
CA LEU A 285 -4.93 11.31 14.98
C LEU A 285 -5.66 11.83 13.75
N VAL A 286 -6.87 11.32 13.49
CA VAL A 286 -7.65 11.65 12.30
C VAL A 286 -8.70 12.72 12.59
N ASP A 287 -8.82 13.69 11.68
CA ASP A 287 -9.85 14.73 11.73
C ASP A 287 -11.07 14.36 10.87
N LEU A 288 -12.23 14.25 11.51
CA LEU A 288 -13.52 13.98 10.86
C LEU A 288 -14.41 15.22 10.73
N THR A 289 -13.98 16.38 11.24
CA THR A 289 -14.79 17.60 11.22
C THR A 289 -15.00 18.16 9.80
N GLY A 290 -14.10 17.82 8.86
CA GLY A 290 -14.13 18.33 7.49
C GLY A 290 -13.70 19.79 7.35
N ASN A 291 -13.48 20.50 8.46
CA ASN A 291 -13.03 21.88 8.48
C ASN A 291 -11.52 21.93 8.78
N ALA A 292 -10.73 22.45 7.83
CA ALA A 292 -9.27 22.55 7.96
C ALA A 292 -8.81 23.52 9.07
N GLU A 293 -9.69 24.37 9.57
CA GLU A 293 -9.43 25.35 10.64
C GLU A 293 -9.94 24.89 12.01
N SER A 294 -10.55 23.70 12.10
CA SER A 294 -11.03 23.20 13.38
C SER A 294 -9.86 22.90 14.34
N PRO A 295 -10.07 23.00 15.67
CA PRO A 295 -9.04 22.62 16.64
C PRO A 295 -8.53 21.18 16.45
N THR A 296 -9.42 20.26 16.07
CA THR A 296 -9.07 18.88 15.73
C THR A 296 -8.19 18.80 14.49
N ALA A 297 -8.47 19.59 13.45
CA ALA A 297 -7.64 19.64 12.26
C ALA A 297 -6.21 20.07 12.60
N VAL A 298 -6.02 21.04 13.50
CA VAL A 298 -4.68 21.45 13.97
C VAL A 298 -3.95 20.29 14.66
N LEU A 299 -4.63 19.52 15.51
CA LEU A 299 -4.05 18.34 16.15
C LEU A 299 -3.70 17.25 15.11
N ALA A 300 -4.58 17.01 14.14
CA ALA A 300 -4.33 16.06 13.06
C ALA A 300 -3.18 16.51 12.12
N GLN A 301 -2.99 17.82 11.93
CA GLN A 301 -1.83 18.40 11.22
C GLN A 301 -0.53 18.11 11.98
N ARG A 302 -0.51 18.34 13.30
CA ARG A 302 0.64 18.01 14.15
C ARG A 302 0.96 16.51 14.14
N SER A 303 -0.07 15.65 14.14
CA SER A 303 0.11 14.21 14.00
C SER A 303 0.77 13.86 12.65
N ALA A 304 0.24 14.37 11.54
CA ALA A 304 0.81 14.16 10.21
C ALA A 304 2.25 14.70 10.11
N GLU A 305 2.51 15.90 10.61
CA GLU A 305 3.85 16.47 10.62
C GLU A 305 4.86 15.58 11.36
N THR A 306 4.48 15.05 12.53
CA THR A 306 5.33 14.14 13.33
C THR A 306 5.73 12.90 12.53
N TRP A 307 4.80 12.32 11.76
CA TRP A 307 5.09 11.18 10.89
C TRP A 307 6.01 11.55 9.73
N TYR A 308 5.77 12.69 9.07
CA TYR A 308 6.59 13.13 7.94
C TYR A 308 8.01 13.55 8.36
N ARG A 309 8.20 13.99 9.61
CA ARG A 309 9.53 14.24 10.20
C ARG A 309 10.36 12.96 10.38
N ARG A 310 9.76 11.75 10.33
CA ARG A 310 10.49 10.48 10.39
C ARG A 310 11.15 10.09 9.06
N ILE A 311 10.72 10.67 7.93
CA ILE A 311 11.18 10.30 6.59
C ILE A 311 12.71 10.40 6.43
N PRO A 312 13.42 11.46 6.89
CA PRO A 312 14.87 11.51 6.77
C PRO A 312 15.59 10.34 7.45
N GLY A 313 15.15 9.96 8.66
CA GLY A 313 15.69 8.80 9.37
C GLY A 313 15.44 7.49 8.62
N PHE A 314 14.26 7.35 8.01
CA PHE A 314 13.95 6.22 7.14
C PHE A 314 14.85 6.17 5.89
N VAL A 315 15.04 7.30 5.19
CA VAL A 315 15.91 7.38 4.00
C VAL A 315 17.35 6.98 4.37
N ARG A 316 17.86 7.46 5.50
CA ARG A 316 19.18 7.08 6.00
C ARG A 316 19.28 5.58 6.26
N ALA A 317 18.33 5.02 7.01
CA ALA A 317 18.30 3.59 7.32
C ALA A 317 18.20 2.72 6.05
N TYR A 318 17.47 3.20 5.04
CA TYR A 318 17.34 2.53 3.75
C TYR A 318 18.68 2.54 2.98
N PHE A 319 19.38 3.67 2.93
CA PHE A 319 20.73 3.74 2.33
C PHE A 319 21.71 2.82 3.06
N VAL A 320 21.71 2.83 4.39
CA VAL A 320 22.52 1.92 5.20
C VAL A 320 22.27 0.48 4.78
N ALA A 321 21.01 0.02 4.79
CA ALA A 321 20.67 -1.34 4.40
C ALA A 321 21.10 -1.65 2.96
N ARG A 322 20.84 -0.75 2.00
CA ARG A 322 21.22 -0.98 0.59
C ARG A 322 22.72 -1.11 0.41
N LYS A 323 23.51 -0.30 1.11
CA LYS A 323 24.98 -0.32 0.98
C LYS A 323 25.62 -1.47 1.75
N LEU A 324 25.02 -1.90 2.85
CA LEU A 324 25.39 -3.14 3.52
C LEU A 324 25.05 -4.37 2.69
N ASP A 325 23.95 -4.34 1.94
CA ASP A 325 23.59 -5.41 1.01
C ASP A 325 24.66 -5.60 -0.08
N GLU A 326 25.09 -4.49 -0.71
CA GLU A 326 26.21 -4.50 -1.67
C GLU A 326 27.52 -5.00 -1.03
N PHE A 327 27.77 -4.64 0.22
CA PHE A 327 28.93 -5.12 0.99
C PHE A 327 28.83 -6.62 1.31
N GLY A 328 27.63 -7.10 1.64
CA GLY A 328 27.35 -8.53 1.86
C GLY A 328 27.61 -9.36 0.60
N ASP A 329 27.15 -8.87 -0.56
CA ASP A 329 27.45 -9.49 -1.86
C ASP A 329 28.96 -9.54 -2.13
N PHE A 330 29.69 -8.48 -1.79
CA PHE A 330 31.15 -8.46 -1.87
C PHE A 330 31.78 -9.52 -0.96
N LEU A 331 31.35 -9.64 0.29
CA LEU A 331 31.86 -10.65 1.23
C LEU A 331 31.57 -12.08 0.74
N MET A 332 30.38 -12.34 0.19
CA MET A 332 30.03 -13.62 -0.41
C MET A 332 30.91 -13.95 -1.62
N SER A 333 31.17 -12.97 -2.50
CA SER A 333 32.05 -13.16 -3.66
C SER A 333 33.50 -13.49 -3.28
N ARG A 334 33.92 -13.12 -2.06
CA ARG A 334 35.24 -13.40 -1.49
C ARG A 334 35.26 -14.66 -0.62
N GLY A 335 34.14 -15.38 -0.51
CA GLY A 335 34.03 -16.57 0.35
C GLY A 335 34.10 -16.28 1.84
N LYS A 336 33.93 -15.00 2.28
CA LYS A 336 33.94 -14.60 3.68
C LYS A 336 32.61 -14.83 4.39
N ILE A 337 31.53 -14.88 3.62
CA ILE A 337 30.21 -15.31 4.08
C ILE A 337 29.77 -16.44 3.17
N ILE A 338 29.31 -17.54 3.77
CA ILE A 338 28.77 -18.68 3.03
C ILE A 338 27.32 -18.33 2.67
N PRO A 339 26.97 -18.26 1.38
CA PRO A 339 25.60 -17.97 0.98
C PRO A 339 24.66 -19.09 1.42
N GLY A 340 23.51 -18.72 1.99
CA GLY A 340 22.43 -19.67 2.25
C GLY A 340 21.75 -20.16 0.96
N LEU A 341 20.69 -20.95 1.12
CA LEU A 341 19.90 -21.53 0.02
C LEU A 341 19.39 -20.47 -0.99
N SER A 342 19.08 -19.26 -0.52
CA SER A 342 18.60 -18.12 -1.32
C SER A 342 19.69 -17.44 -2.15
N LYS A 343 20.97 -17.84 -2.02
CA LYS A 343 22.14 -17.20 -2.66
C LYS A 343 22.23 -15.67 -2.46
N SER A 344 21.54 -15.16 -1.44
CA SER A 344 21.45 -13.75 -1.08
C SER A 344 21.17 -13.64 0.40
N LEU A 345 21.71 -12.61 1.04
CA LEU A 345 21.46 -12.34 2.45
C LEU A 345 20.00 -11.94 2.68
N SER A 346 19.42 -12.40 3.77
CA SER A 346 18.19 -11.85 4.31
C SER A 346 18.38 -10.41 4.81
N LEU A 347 17.28 -9.67 5.03
CA LEU A 347 17.38 -8.33 5.59
C LEU A 347 17.99 -8.30 7.00
N HIS A 348 17.77 -9.35 7.80
CA HIS A 348 18.33 -9.42 9.16
C HIS A 348 19.86 -9.57 9.12
N GLU A 349 20.37 -10.42 8.23
CA GLU A 349 21.82 -10.57 7.99
C GLU A 349 22.42 -9.27 7.47
N VAL A 350 21.73 -8.56 6.57
CA VAL A 350 22.19 -7.26 6.05
C VAL A 350 22.39 -6.25 7.17
N PHE A 351 21.45 -6.09 8.10
CA PHE A 351 21.64 -5.18 9.24
C PHE A 351 22.72 -5.66 10.22
N ALA A 352 22.90 -6.98 10.38
CA ALA A 352 23.94 -7.55 11.23
C ALA A 352 25.37 -7.22 10.75
N LEU A 353 25.56 -6.88 9.46
CA LEU A 353 26.85 -6.41 8.93
C LEU A 353 27.30 -5.06 9.53
N GLN A 354 26.44 -4.36 10.29
CA GLN A 354 26.84 -3.20 11.09
C GLN A 354 27.60 -3.58 12.38
N GLY A 355 27.52 -4.84 12.83
CA GLY A 355 28.20 -5.29 14.05
C GLY A 355 29.73 -5.25 13.95
N ASP A 356 30.39 -5.34 15.11
CA ASP A 356 31.84 -5.20 15.25
C ASP A 356 32.62 -6.31 14.54
N ALA A 357 32.02 -7.48 14.37
CA ALA A 357 32.62 -8.63 13.69
C ALA A 357 33.05 -8.33 12.24
N TYR A 358 32.41 -7.35 11.58
CA TYR A 358 32.72 -6.94 10.21
C TYR A 358 33.30 -5.53 10.13
N ALA A 359 33.63 -4.89 11.26
CA ALA A 359 34.05 -3.49 11.27
C ALA A 359 35.28 -3.24 10.40
N ALA A 360 36.33 -4.06 10.53
CA ALA A 360 37.56 -3.89 9.78
C ALA A 360 37.35 -4.07 8.25
N GLU A 361 36.64 -5.12 7.84
CA GLU A 361 36.28 -5.31 6.43
C GLU A 361 35.38 -4.20 5.88
N ARG A 362 34.41 -3.76 6.68
CA ARG A 362 33.46 -2.71 6.30
C ARG A 362 34.20 -1.41 6.05
N GLU A 363 35.02 -0.97 7.00
CA GLU A 363 35.79 0.26 6.84
C GLU A 363 36.74 0.15 5.64
N LYS A 364 37.44 -0.97 5.44
CA LYS A 364 38.29 -1.17 4.25
C LYS A 364 37.50 -1.09 2.94
N TYR A 365 36.32 -1.71 2.88
CA TYR A 365 35.47 -1.67 1.69
C TYR A 365 34.96 -0.25 1.42
N PHE A 366 34.45 0.43 2.44
CA PHE A 366 33.89 1.77 2.30
C PHE A 366 34.95 2.85 2.13
N ASN A 367 36.19 2.66 2.59
CA ASN A 367 37.31 3.56 2.29
C ASN A 367 37.52 3.71 0.78
N GLY A 368 37.60 2.59 0.05
CA GLY A 368 37.74 2.61 -1.40
C GLY A 368 36.52 3.21 -2.10
N ARG A 369 35.31 2.88 -1.61
CA ARG A 369 34.06 3.44 -2.16
C ARG A 369 33.93 4.94 -1.90
N LEU A 370 34.42 5.42 -0.76
CA LEU A 370 34.44 6.83 -0.39
C LEU A 370 35.43 7.60 -1.27
N GLN A 371 36.61 7.03 -1.56
CA GLN A 371 37.54 7.61 -2.54
C GLN A 371 36.89 7.73 -3.93
N GLU A 372 36.29 6.64 -4.45
CA GLU A 372 35.57 6.68 -5.73
C GLU A 372 34.45 7.73 -5.76
N LEU A 373 33.71 7.85 -4.66
CA LEU A 373 32.63 8.82 -4.52
C LEU A 373 33.17 10.26 -4.55
N ARG A 374 34.25 10.51 -3.81
CA ARG A 374 34.94 11.80 -3.76
C ARG A 374 35.42 12.22 -5.14
N ASP A 375 36.07 11.33 -5.87
CA ASP A 375 36.55 11.60 -7.23
C ASP A 375 35.40 11.89 -8.19
N SER A 376 34.24 11.24 -8.01
CA SER A 376 33.06 11.48 -8.84
C SER A 376 32.32 12.80 -8.56
N LEU A 377 32.51 13.34 -7.36
CA LEU A 377 31.87 14.57 -6.89
C LEU A 377 32.80 15.79 -6.96
N ALA A 378 34.10 15.58 -7.17
CA ALA A 378 35.05 16.64 -7.42
C ALA A 378 34.71 17.39 -8.72
N ASP A 379 34.98 18.69 -8.74
CA ASP A 379 34.88 19.51 -9.94
C ASP A 379 36.11 19.37 -10.85
N GLU A 380 36.19 20.17 -11.92
CA GLU A 380 37.30 20.13 -12.88
C GLU A 380 38.65 20.55 -12.25
N GLU A 381 38.62 21.29 -11.12
CA GLU A 381 39.80 21.72 -10.36
C GLU A 381 40.14 20.74 -9.22
N GLY A 382 39.31 19.72 -8.99
CA GLY A 382 39.48 18.72 -7.94
C GLY A 382 38.82 19.10 -6.60
N ASP A 383 38.13 20.24 -6.55
CA ASP A 383 37.47 20.74 -5.35
C ASP A 383 36.10 20.08 -5.13
N GLN A 384 35.76 19.91 -3.86
CA GLN A 384 34.50 19.28 -3.46
C GLN A 384 33.47 20.32 -3.04
N ALA A 385 32.19 20.04 -3.31
CA ALA A 385 31.09 20.84 -2.77
C ALA A 385 31.25 21.05 -1.25
N GLN A 386 31.01 22.28 -0.79
CA GLN A 386 31.24 22.72 0.60
C GLN A 386 30.64 21.77 1.64
N ASP A 387 29.43 21.27 1.40
CA ASP A 387 28.74 20.32 2.28
C ASP A 387 29.48 18.97 2.40
N THR A 388 30.04 18.48 1.29
CA THR A 388 30.81 17.23 1.26
C THR A 388 32.15 17.39 1.97
N ALA A 389 32.82 18.52 1.76
CA ALA A 389 34.07 18.86 2.44
C ALA A 389 33.88 19.03 3.96
N ALA A 390 32.73 19.57 4.40
CA ALA A 390 32.39 19.68 5.81
C ALA A 390 32.17 18.31 6.46
N LEU A 391 31.47 17.39 5.79
CA LEU A 391 31.22 16.03 6.30
C LEU A 391 32.52 15.24 6.52
N LEU A 392 33.50 15.39 5.61
CA LEU A 392 34.81 14.74 5.75
C LEU A 392 35.61 15.20 6.97
N LYS A 393 35.30 16.39 7.52
CA LYS A 393 35.99 16.95 8.70
C LYS A 393 35.36 16.53 10.03
N LEU A 394 34.24 15.80 10.01
CA LEU A 394 33.50 15.42 11.21
C LEU A 394 34.12 14.24 12.00
N GLY A 395 35.15 13.58 11.46
CA GLY A 395 35.83 12.47 12.14
C GLY A 395 34.97 11.20 12.27
N LEU A 396 33.98 11.04 11.39
CA LEU A 396 33.15 9.83 11.31
C LEU A 396 33.94 8.67 10.67
N SER A 397 33.43 7.43 10.80
CA SER A 397 34.00 6.30 10.07
C SER A 397 33.85 6.46 8.55
N ASP A 398 34.61 5.72 7.74
CA ASP A 398 34.51 5.80 6.28
C ASP A 398 33.11 5.38 5.81
N PHE A 399 32.54 4.35 6.45
CA PHE A 399 31.17 3.93 6.19
C PHE A 399 30.14 5.01 6.53
N GLU A 400 30.22 5.61 7.72
CA GLU A 400 29.28 6.66 8.14
C GLU A 400 29.40 7.89 7.25
N THR A 401 30.63 8.34 6.97
CA THR A 401 30.92 9.45 6.07
C THR A 401 30.32 9.21 4.68
N PHE A 402 30.48 8.00 4.13
CA PHE A 402 29.89 7.64 2.84
C PHE A 402 28.36 7.78 2.85
N ILE A 403 27.68 7.30 3.89
CA ILE A 403 26.22 7.42 4.02
C ILE A 403 25.77 8.88 4.16
N GLU A 404 26.47 9.68 4.96
CA GLU A 404 26.10 11.09 5.14
C GLU A 404 26.27 11.91 3.85
N ILE A 405 27.29 11.60 3.03
CA ILE A 405 27.44 12.22 1.70
C ILE A 405 26.25 11.84 0.80
N LEU A 406 25.82 10.58 0.79
CA LEU A 406 24.63 10.17 0.03
C LEU A 406 23.37 10.90 0.53
N MET A 407 23.22 11.09 1.84
CA MET A 407 22.11 11.84 2.43
C MET A 407 22.14 13.31 2.01
N ALA A 408 23.29 13.97 2.02
CA ALA A 408 23.43 15.35 1.56
C ALA A 408 23.05 15.50 0.07
N GLN A 409 23.48 14.56 -0.77
CA GLN A 409 23.27 14.63 -2.22
C GLN A 409 21.87 14.20 -2.66
N ARG A 410 21.23 13.25 -1.96
CA ARG A 410 20.00 12.58 -2.43
C ARG A 410 18.88 12.48 -1.39
N GLY A 411 19.12 12.87 -0.14
CA GLY A 411 18.14 12.80 0.93
C GLY A 411 16.86 13.58 0.61
N ALA A 412 17.01 14.82 0.15
CA ALA A 412 15.86 15.66 -0.25
C ALA A 412 15.09 15.07 -1.44
N PHE A 413 15.80 14.53 -2.43
CA PHE A 413 15.20 13.85 -3.58
C PHE A 413 14.33 12.68 -3.12
N HIS A 414 14.86 11.74 -2.34
CA HIS A 414 14.10 10.57 -1.88
C HIS A 414 12.95 10.96 -0.96
N ARG A 415 13.15 11.97 -0.10
CA ARG A 415 12.09 12.52 0.74
C ARG A 415 10.90 13.01 -0.07
N GLN A 416 11.13 13.74 -1.17
CA GLN A 416 10.05 14.23 -2.03
C GLN A 416 9.24 13.06 -2.61
N TYR A 417 9.90 12.07 -3.20
CA TYR A 417 9.24 10.90 -3.80
C TYR A 417 8.46 10.08 -2.77
N ILE A 418 9.03 9.84 -1.58
CA ILE A 418 8.33 9.17 -0.48
C ILE A 418 7.06 9.94 -0.09
N ILE A 419 7.13 11.27 -0.01
CA ILE A 419 5.96 12.12 0.27
C ILE A 419 4.90 11.96 -0.81
N GLU A 420 5.27 12.02 -2.09
CA GLU A 420 4.34 11.85 -3.21
C GLU A 420 3.70 10.45 -3.22
N SER A 421 4.48 9.41 -2.92
CA SER A 421 4.01 8.04 -2.81
C SER A 421 3.04 7.84 -1.64
N LEU A 422 3.36 8.41 -0.47
CA LEU A 422 2.47 8.41 0.70
C LEU A 422 1.17 9.17 0.42
N ASP A 423 1.24 10.34 -0.23
CA ASP A 423 0.07 11.10 -0.65
C ASP A 423 -0.85 10.25 -1.56
N ALA A 424 -0.26 9.48 -2.50
CA ALA A 424 -0.99 8.59 -3.39
C ALA A 424 -1.63 7.40 -2.66
N MET A 425 -0.86 6.68 -1.82
CA MET A 425 -1.35 5.53 -1.04
C MET A 425 -2.45 5.93 -0.04
N MET A 426 -2.39 7.13 0.52
CA MET A 426 -3.43 7.67 1.42
C MET A 426 -4.57 8.37 0.70
N GLN A 427 -4.66 8.27 -0.64
CA GLN A 427 -5.73 8.84 -1.45
C GLN A 427 -5.94 10.34 -1.19
N LYS A 428 -4.85 11.13 -1.09
CA LYS A 428 -4.91 12.52 -0.64
C LYS A 428 -5.96 13.34 -1.40
N ASN A 429 -6.92 13.90 -0.66
CA ASN A 429 -8.04 14.70 -1.20
C ASN A 429 -8.93 13.97 -2.23
N ARG A 430 -8.97 12.64 -2.22
CA ARG A 430 -9.83 11.80 -3.07
C ARG A 430 -10.88 11.07 -2.22
N PRO A 431 -11.95 10.53 -2.81
CA PRO A 431 -12.83 9.61 -2.11
C PRO A 431 -12.03 8.44 -1.52
N GLY A 432 -12.24 8.16 -0.24
CA GLY A 432 -11.45 7.20 0.54
C GLY A 432 -10.13 7.74 1.10
N ALA A 433 -9.96 9.07 1.16
CA ALA A 433 -8.79 9.71 1.74
C ALA A 433 -8.55 9.33 3.22
N LEU A 434 -7.30 8.96 3.53
CA LEU A 434 -6.72 9.01 4.87
C LEU A 434 -5.96 10.33 5.12
N LEU A 435 -5.76 11.12 4.07
CA LEU A 435 -4.98 12.36 4.10
C LEU A 435 -5.73 13.50 3.40
N ALA A 436 -5.78 14.65 4.06
CA ALA A 436 -6.32 15.87 3.49
C ALA A 436 -5.29 17.00 3.51
N GLN A 437 -5.40 17.91 2.56
CA GLN A 437 -4.57 19.11 2.47
C GLN A 437 -5.38 20.20 1.77
N ALA A 438 -5.53 21.37 2.40
CA ALA A 438 -6.27 22.48 1.82
C ALA A 438 -5.63 22.96 0.51
N ARG A 439 -6.45 23.56 -0.37
CA ARG A 439 -6.00 24.13 -1.65
C ARG A 439 -5.34 25.50 -1.47
N ALA A 440 -4.38 25.59 -0.56
CA ALA A 440 -3.55 26.78 -0.34
C ALA A 440 -2.07 26.42 -0.47
N LYS A 441 -1.26 27.40 -0.90
CA LYS A 441 0.20 27.22 -1.02
C LYS A 441 0.77 26.85 0.35
N ASN A 442 1.53 25.76 0.41
CA ASN A 442 2.15 25.24 1.64
C ASN A 442 1.16 24.87 2.76
N ALA A 443 -0.12 24.62 2.44
CA ALA A 443 -1.06 24.16 3.45
C ALA A 443 -0.55 22.87 4.12
N PRO A 444 -0.65 22.73 5.46
CA PRO A 444 -0.22 21.53 6.14
C PRO A 444 -1.11 20.34 5.74
N ARG A 445 -0.49 19.16 5.71
CA ARG A 445 -1.22 17.89 5.58
C ARG A 445 -1.86 17.57 6.93
N ARG A 446 -3.05 16.99 6.92
CA ARG A 446 -3.71 16.44 8.10
C ARG A 446 -4.22 15.04 7.80
N PHE A 447 -4.13 14.14 8.77
CA PHE A 447 -4.85 12.88 8.64
C PHE A 447 -6.35 13.14 8.73
N ALA A 448 -7.10 12.48 7.87
CA ALA A 448 -8.55 12.57 7.78
C ALA A 448 -9.11 11.16 7.63
N LEU A 449 -10.41 11.00 7.83
CA LEU A 449 -11.07 9.73 7.54
C LEU A 449 -12.29 10.03 6.66
N ASP A 450 -12.12 9.85 5.35
CA ASP A 450 -13.19 10.03 4.38
C ASP A 450 -14.28 8.96 4.52
N SER A 451 -15.52 9.32 4.21
CA SER A 451 -16.70 8.47 4.33
C SER A 451 -16.56 7.13 3.60
N ARG A 452 -15.90 7.09 2.43
CA ARG A 452 -15.71 5.83 1.69
C ARG A 452 -14.73 4.88 2.36
N LEU A 453 -13.64 5.40 2.92
CA LEU A 453 -12.72 4.56 3.69
C LEU A 453 -13.37 4.11 5.00
N LEU A 454 -14.08 5.01 5.69
CA LEU A 454 -14.84 4.67 6.89
C LEU A 454 -15.84 3.54 6.62
N GLU A 455 -16.58 3.60 5.52
CA GLU A 455 -17.52 2.57 5.10
C GLU A 455 -16.84 1.20 4.93
N VAL A 456 -15.69 1.12 4.26
CA VAL A 456 -14.92 -0.13 4.12
C VAL A 456 -14.48 -0.67 5.49
N LEU A 457 -13.94 0.19 6.35
CA LEU A 457 -13.47 -0.23 7.68
C LEU A 457 -14.62 -0.66 8.59
N LEU A 458 -15.81 -0.08 8.45
CA LEU A 458 -17.02 -0.46 9.18
C LEU A 458 -17.50 -1.84 8.80
N GLN A 459 -17.53 -2.18 7.50
CA GLN A 459 -17.90 -3.52 7.03
C GLN A 459 -16.98 -4.59 7.63
N ILE A 460 -15.69 -4.27 7.79
CA ILE A 460 -14.73 -5.14 8.45
C ILE A 460 -14.99 -5.21 9.97
N ALA A 461 -15.29 -4.07 10.61
CA ALA A 461 -15.48 -3.98 12.06
C ALA A 461 -16.69 -4.77 12.55
N VAL A 462 -17.83 -4.64 11.87
CA VAL A 462 -19.10 -5.30 12.26
C VAL A 462 -19.08 -6.81 11.98
N LEU A 463 -18.10 -7.31 11.20
CA LEU A 463 -17.96 -8.73 10.90
C LEU A 463 -17.18 -9.44 12.01
N ARG A 464 -17.88 -10.26 12.79
CA ARG A 464 -17.34 -11.07 13.88
C ARG A 464 -16.94 -12.45 13.39
N VAL A 465 -15.99 -13.05 14.09
CA VAL A 465 -15.57 -14.43 13.88
C VAL A 465 -16.27 -15.27 14.95
N GLY A 466 -17.23 -16.12 14.55
CA GLY A 466 -17.83 -17.14 15.39
C GLY A 466 -17.15 -18.50 15.20
N GLU A 467 -17.62 -19.53 15.91
CA GLU A 467 -17.04 -20.89 15.82
C GLU A 467 -17.15 -21.51 14.43
N ARG A 468 -18.21 -21.13 13.69
CA ARG A 468 -18.56 -21.72 12.38
C ARG A 468 -18.32 -20.81 11.19
N GLY A 469 -17.72 -19.63 11.41
CA GLY A 469 -17.43 -18.67 10.34
C GLY A 469 -17.78 -17.24 10.73
N TYR A 470 -17.91 -16.38 9.72
CA TYR A 470 -18.19 -14.97 9.92
C TYR A 470 -19.69 -14.69 10.06
N HIS A 471 -20.05 -13.82 10.99
CA HIS A 471 -21.40 -13.27 11.12
C HIS A 471 -21.32 -11.78 11.41
N THR A 472 -22.38 -11.03 11.14
CA THR A 472 -22.41 -9.59 11.45
C THR A 472 -23.06 -9.33 12.80
N ALA A 473 -22.48 -8.44 13.59
CA ALA A 473 -23.04 -8.02 14.87
C ALA A 473 -23.04 -6.49 15.00
N GLU A 474 -23.98 -5.96 15.79
CA GLU A 474 -23.96 -4.55 16.17
C GLU A 474 -22.73 -4.24 17.04
N LEU A 475 -22.26 -3.00 16.95
CA LEU A 475 -21.11 -2.49 17.67
C LEU A 475 -21.47 -1.24 18.43
N ARG A 476 -21.01 -1.09 19.68
CA ARG A 476 -21.13 0.21 20.35
C ARG A 476 -20.11 1.20 19.77
N ILE A 477 -20.39 2.50 19.90
CA ILE A 477 -19.47 3.55 19.44
C ILE A 477 -18.10 3.43 20.10
N ASP A 478 -18.04 3.18 21.41
CA ASP A 478 -16.78 3.05 22.15
C ASP A 478 -15.97 1.82 21.73
N GLU A 479 -16.65 0.71 21.42
CA GLU A 479 -16.02 -0.49 20.86
C GLU A 479 -15.46 -0.23 19.45
N LEU A 480 -16.19 0.50 18.60
CA LEU A 480 -15.70 0.88 17.28
C LEU A 480 -14.50 1.83 17.36
N LEU A 481 -14.53 2.81 18.27
CA LEU A 481 -13.39 3.70 18.52
C LEU A 481 -12.17 2.90 18.99
N ALA A 482 -12.38 1.88 19.83
CA ALA A 482 -11.32 0.97 20.25
C ALA A 482 -10.79 0.11 19.08
N PHE A 483 -11.68 -0.48 18.29
CA PHE A 483 -11.34 -1.28 17.12
C PHE A 483 -10.47 -0.50 16.13
N LEU A 484 -10.89 0.71 15.71
CA LEU A 484 -10.15 1.53 14.77
C LEU A 484 -8.76 1.93 15.30
N ARG A 485 -8.68 2.22 16.60
CA ARG A 485 -7.44 2.58 17.29
C ARG A 485 -6.48 1.41 17.42
N GLU A 486 -6.95 0.28 17.92
CA GLU A 486 -6.09 -0.87 18.27
C GLU A 486 -5.71 -1.69 17.03
N ARG A 487 -6.62 -1.80 16.06
CA ARG A 487 -6.36 -2.52 14.81
C ARG A 487 -5.50 -1.74 13.83
N TYR A 488 -5.81 -0.46 13.62
CA TYR A 488 -5.20 0.35 12.55
C TYR A 488 -4.35 1.52 13.05
N GLY A 489 -4.43 1.85 14.33
CA GLY A 489 -3.79 3.06 14.85
C GLY A 489 -4.54 4.34 14.52
N LEU A 490 -5.85 4.27 14.25
CA LEU A 490 -6.67 5.46 13.95
C LEU A 490 -7.28 6.01 15.24
N TYR A 491 -6.78 7.15 15.68
CA TYR A 491 -7.19 7.83 16.90
C TYR A 491 -8.21 8.92 16.57
N ILE A 492 -9.36 8.89 17.25
CA ILE A 492 -10.48 9.82 17.04
C ILE A 492 -10.83 10.55 18.34
N ASP A 493 -10.91 9.81 19.46
CA ASP A 493 -11.38 10.25 20.77
C ASP A 493 -10.25 10.64 21.74
N ARG A 494 -9.00 10.32 21.41
CA ARG A 494 -7.84 10.54 22.28
C ARG A 494 -6.57 10.83 21.50
N LEU A 495 -5.57 11.43 22.14
CA LEU A 495 -4.26 11.65 21.54
C LEU A 495 -3.45 10.34 21.50
N PRO A 496 -2.72 10.06 20.41
CA PRO A 496 -1.87 8.88 20.32
C PRO A 496 -0.64 9.00 21.24
N PRO A 497 -0.34 7.98 22.06
CA PRO A 497 0.81 7.99 22.96
C PRO A 497 2.11 7.89 22.16
N ALA A 498 3.17 8.56 22.63
CA ALA A 498 4.51 8.54 22.02
C ALA A 498 4.57 8.97 20.53
N GLU A 499 3.56 9.68 20.03
CA GLU A 499 3.46 10.15 18.64
C GLU A 499 3.44 11.68 18.57
N GLY A 500 4.33 12.32 19.35
CA GLY A 500 4.50 13.77 19.35
C GLY A 500 3.47 14.53 20.18
N PHE A 501 2.67 13.84 20.99
CA PHE A 501 1.71 14.43 21.94
C PHE A 501 2.14 14.18 23.39
N GLY A 502 1.89 15.18 24.25
CA GLY A 502 1.97 15.05 25.70
C GLY A 502 0.59 14.72 26.30
N PRO A 503 0.45 14.84 27.63
CA PRO A 503 -0.85 14.75 28.30
C PRO A 503 -1.87 15.74 27.70
N PRO A 504 -3.13 15.31 27.44
CA PRO A 504 -4.11 16.17 26.78
C PRO A 504 -4.55 17.33 27.68
N SER A 505 -4.46 18.55 27.15
CA SER A 505 -4.97 19.78 27.75
C SER A 505 -6.50 19.84 27.76
N ILE A 506 -7.09 20.85 28.40
CA ILE A 506 -8.55 21.08 28.40
C ILE A 506 -9.05 21.34 26.97
N ASP A 507 -8.30 22.11 26.18
CA ASP A 507 -8.64 22.41 24.80
C ASP A 507 -8.54 21.17 23.91
N ASP A 508 -7.53 20.33 24.12
CA ASP A 508 -7.41 19.05 23.42
C ASP A 508 -8.64 18.17 23.68
N ARG A 509 -9.07 18.06 24.94
CA ARG A 509 -10.28 17.28 25.30
C ARG A 509 -11.54 17.86 24.68
N LYS A 510 -11.64 19.18 24.54
CA LYS A 510 -12.77 19.83 23.85
C LYS A 510 -12.75 19.52 22.36
N ALA A 511 -11.59 19.62 21.71
CA ALA A 511 -11.40 19.28 20.30
C ALA A 511 -11.76 17.81 20.01
N LEU A 512 -11.26 16.88 20.85
CA LEU A 512 -11.53 15.46 20.72
C LEU A 512 -13.02 15.13 20.88
N ARG A 513 -13.73 15.77 21.81
CA ARG A 513 -15.20 15.62 21.93
C ARG A 513 -15.93 16.10 20.67
N ALA A 514 -15.53 17.23 20.10
CA ALA A 514 -16.09 17.71 18.84
C ALA A 514 -15.78 16.76 17.67
N ASN A 515 -14.61 16.13 17.66
CA ASN A 515 -14.25 15.12 16.67
C ASN A 515 -15.13 13.87 16.77
N VAL A 516 -15.42 13.40 17.98
CA VAL A 516 -16.34 12.27 18.22
C VAL A 516 -17.76 12.62 17.76
N GLN A 517 -18.23 13.85 17.99
CA GLN A 517 -19.52 14.30 17.45
C GLN A 517 -19.54 14.29 15.91
N ALA A 518 -18.47 14.78 15.28
CA ALA A 518 -18.33 14.73 13.83
C ALA A 518 -18.29 13.28 13.31
N PHE A 519 -17.59 12.38 14.01
CA PHE A 519 -17.56 10.96 13.71
C PHE A 519 -18.96 10.34 13.76
N THR A 520 -19.73 10.57 14.82
CA THR A 520 -21.11 10.07 14.94
C THR A 520 -22.02 10.63 13.85
N ALA A 521 -21.86 11.92 13.50
CA ALA A 521 -22.59 12.53 12.39
C ALA A 521 -22.26 11.84 11.06
N ARG A 522 -20.98 11.53 10.79
CA ARG A 522 -20.57 10.79 9.59
C ARG A 522 -21.16 9.38 9.55
N LEU A 523 -21.18 8.65 10.67
CA LEU A 523 -21.81 7.32 10.76
C LEU A 523 -23.29 7.36 10.38
N ARG A 524 -23.99 8.43 10.78
CA ARG A 524 -25.40 8.68 10.42
C ARG A 524 -25.56 8.99 8.93
N GLU A 525 -24.69 9.83 8.37
CA GLU A 525 -24.69 10.16 6.93
C GLU A 525 -24.50 8.94 6.03
N ILE A 526 -23.63 8.01 6.41
CA ILE A 526 -23.37 6.78 5.62
C ILE A 526 -24.34 5.64 5.91
N GLY A 527 -25.30 5.83 6.82
CA GLY A 527 -26.36 4.87 7.13
C GLY A 527 -25.93 3.68 8.00
N PHE A 528 -24.89 3.82 8.81
CA PHE A 528 -24.41 2.78 9.74
C PHE A 528 -24.81 3.04 11.20
N TYR A 529 -25.68 4.01 11.46
CA TYR A 529 -25.99 4.47 12.82
C TYR A 529 -27.48 4.32 13.13
N ARG A 530 -27.81 3.71 14.27
CA ARG A 530 -29.17 3.69 14.82
C ARG A 530 -29.19 4.35 16.19
N ASP A 531 -30.12 5.30 16.34
CA ASP A 531 -30.38 6.00 17.60
C ASP A 531 -31.55 5.32 18.31
N LEU A 532 -31.29 4.61 19.40
CA LEU A 532 -32.34 3.98 20.21
C LEU A 532 -32.71 4.85 21.44
N SER A 533 -31.93 5.89 21.78
CA SER A 533 -32.23 6.93 22.80
C SER A 533 -31.04 7.89 23.03
N ASP A 534 -31.28 9.01 23.73
CA ASP A 534 -30.28 10.05 24.06
C ASP A 534 -29.10 9.59 24.95
N ALA A 535 -29.13 8.37 25.49
CA ALA A 535 -28.04 7.83 26.30
C ALA A 535 -26.91 7.30 25.42
N TYR A 536 -25.65 7.71 25.67
CA TYR A 536 -24.48 7.23 24.92
C TYR A 536 -24.35 5.69 24.85
N VAL A 537 -24.91 4.97 25.83
CA VAL A 537 -24.89 3.49 25.93
C VAL A 537 -25.84 2.80 24.93
N THR A 538 -26.84 3.50 24.40
CA THR A 538 -27.86 2.94 23.49
C THR A 538 -27.61 3.27 22.02
N GLN A 539 -26.50 3.96 21.71
CA GLN A 539 -26.12 4.31 20.35
C GLN A 539 -25.27 3.18 19.74
N THR A 540 -25.80 2.52 18.71
CA THR A 540 -25.14 1.38 18.06
C THR A 540 -24.86 1.62 16.58
N VAL A 541 -23.76 1.01 16.14
CA VAL A 541 -23.37 0.87 14.76
C VAL A 541 -23.97 -0.42 14.24
N VAL A 542 -24.78 -0.31 13.19
CA VAL A 542 -25.56 -1.43 12.65
C VAL A 542 -24.92 -1.93 11.35
N PRO A 543 -24.75 -3.25 11.17
CA PRO A 543 -24.24 -3.78 9.92
C PRO A 543 -25.21 -3.47 8.77
N ARG A 544 -24.67 -3.04 7.63
CA ARG A 544 -25.49 -2.81 6.43
C ARG A 544 -26.09 -4.10 5.88
N TYR A 545 -25.35 -5.20 5.98
CA TYR A 545 -25.78 -6.52 5.55
C TYR A 545 -25.88 -7.41 6.78
N ALA A 546 -27.07 -7.87 7.12
CA ALA A 546 -27.27 -8.81 8.23
C ALA A 546 -26.93 -10.22 7.75
N ILE A 547 -25.83 -10.76 8.25
CA ILE A 547 -25.40 -12.14 8.00
C ILE A 547 -25.54 -12.91 9.31
N ALA A 548 -26.45 -13.89 9.29
CA ALA A 548 -26.73 -14.73 10.45
C ALA A 548 -25.55 -15.64 10.79
N GLU A 549 -25.41 -15.97 12.06
CA GLU A 549 -24.50 -17.03 12.47
C GLU A 549 -24.99 -18.38 11.93
N PRO A 550 -24.12 -19.22 11.33
CA PRO A 550 -24.54 -20.53 10.83
C PRO A 550 -25.18 -21.35 11.95
N ALA A 551 -26.42 -21.79 11.76
CA ALA A 551 -27.16 -22.54 12.76
C ALA A 551 -26.49 -23.90 13.09
N GLU A 552 -26.81 -24.48 14.25
CA GLU A 552 -26.41 -25.85 14.55
C GLU A 552 -26.99 -26.83 13.50
N GLY A 553 -26.14 -27.39 12.63
CA GLY A 553 -26.53 -28.42 11.66
C GLY A 553 -26.67 -28.02 10.20
N THR A 554 -26.21 -26.84 9.77
CA THR A 554 -26.14 -26.49 8.32
C THR A 554 -24.68 -26.31 7.89
N GLU A 555 -24.17 -27.26 7.11
CA GLU A 555 -22.91 -27.12 6.36
C GLU A 555 -23.19 -26.35 5.05
N THR A 556 -22.38 -25.33 4.75
CA THR A 556 -22.26 -24.75 3.40
C THR A 556 -20.81 -24.55 3.04
#